data_AF-A0A1F9ZNF0-F1
#
_entry.id   AF-A0A1F9ZNF0-F1
#
_cell.length_a   1.000
_cell.length_b   1.000
_cell.length_c   1.000
_cell.angle_alpha   90.00
_cell.angle_beta   90.00
_cell.angle_gamma   90.00
#
_symmetry.space_group_name_H-M   'P 1'
#
loop_
_entity.id
_entity.type
_entity.pdbx_description
1 polymer ?
#
loop_
_entity_poly.entity_id
_entity_poly.type
_entity_poly.pdbx_seq_one_letter_code
_entity_poly.pdbx_strand_id
1 'polypeptide(L)'
;MEEALAHFIDEDKFFSYIITSSMHLPYDVDSTLGNRYLEEVQARYPDAPLTIQRYKSKAMEFDRSIEVLIQGLEDAGKLEDTVLVLYPDHFPLKTEIDEIIANTSQFDRSYGMDLYRSMMVIYNPLLEGRTISTVASTFDLLPTITNLLGIKSDPRLYFGQDIFDPEADHMVYFANGNWVHPLGYYSAAEGNFFPDDPQNTLSEDEIIAYNQKVKDYFDVSHQILISDYFSKR
;
A
#
# COMPACT_ATOMS: atom_id res chain seq x y z
N MET A 1 3.25 9.48 -17.47
CA MET A 1 4.46 8.63 -17.40
C MET A 1 5.52 9.07 -18.39
N GLU A 2 5.15 9.48 -19.61
CA GLU A 2 6.08 10.06 -20.60
C GLU A 2 6.99 11.16 -20.01
N GLU A 3 6.40 12.18 -19.38
CA GLU A 3 7.16 13.26 -18.73
C GLU A 3 8.07 12.75 -17.60
N ALA A 4 7.62 11.75 -16.83
CA ALA A 4 8.42 11.20 -15.75
C ALA A 4 9.65 10.46 -16.29
N LEU A 5 9.47 9.65 -17.34
CA LEU A 5 10.55 8.92 -18.01
C LEU A 5 11.65 9.87 -18.50
N ALA A 6 11.28 11.00 -19.10
CA ALA A 6 12.22 11.98 -19.63
C ALA A 6 13.22 12.52 -18.58
N HIS A 7 12.93 12.39 -17.28
CA HIS A 7 13.81 12.84 -16.22
C HIS A 7 14.91 11.86 -15.82
N PHE A 8 14.78 10.57 -16.12
CA PHE A 8 15.71 9.55 -15.64
C PHE A 8 16.09 8.49 -16.68
N ILE A 9 15.41 8.43 -17.82
CA ILE A 9 15.59 7.34 -18.79
C ILE A 9 16.99 7.32 -19.41
N ASP A 10 17.68 8.46 -19.49
CA ASP A 10 19.04 8.56 -20.04
C ASP A 10 20.13 8.28 -18.99
N GLU A 11 19.79 8.21 -17.70
CA GLU A 11 20.75 7.97 -16.61
C GLU A 11 21.14 6.49 -16.50
N ASP A 12 22.42 6.19 -16.31
CA ASP A 12 22.91 4.80 -16.15
C ASP A 12 22.26 4.11 -14.93
N LYS A 13 22.10 4.84 -13.83
CA LYS A 13 21.44 4.37 -12.60
C LYS A 13 20.54 5.46 -12.05
N PHE A 14 19.37 5.06 -11.58
CA PHE A 14 18.40 5.99 -11.01
C PHE A 14 17.64 5.39 -9.83
N PHE A 15 17.17 6.28 -8.97
CA PHE A 15 16.08 6.02 -8.05
C PHE A 15 15.01 7.07 -8.36
N SER A 16 13.88 6.64 -8.92
CA SER A 16 12.79 7.52 -9.30
C SER A 16 11.57 7.23 -8.43
N TYR A 17 11.07 8.27 -7.77
CA TYR A 17 9.85 8.21 -6.97
C TYR A 17 8.74 8.99 -7.67
N ILE A 18 7.84 8.27 -8.34
CA ILE A 18 6.80 8.87 -9.19
C ILE A 18 5.47 8.90 -8.43
N ILE A 19 4.98 10.11 -8.15
CA ILE A 19 3.65 10.32 -7.57
C ILE A 19 2.65 10.53 -8.70
N THR A 20 1.61 9.69 -8.77
CA THR A 20 0.54 9.82 -9.77
C THR A 20 -0.62 10.65 -9.22
N SER A 21 -1.44 11.21 -10.11
CA SER A 21 -2.56 12.10 -9.74
C SER A 21 -3.85 11.82 -10.53
N SER A 22 -3.80 11.01 -11.59
CA SER A 22 -4.96 10.71 -12.45
C SER A 22 -6.14 10.07 -11.71
N MET A 23 -5.85 9.31 -10.65
CA MET A 23 -6.85 8.65 -9.79
C MET A 23 -7.43 9.54 -8.70
N HIS A 24 -6.98 10.79 -8.58
CA HIS A 24 -7.42 11.67 -7.50
C HIS A 24 -8.91 12.00 -7.60
N LEU A 25 -9.57 12.12 -6.46
CA LEU A 25 -10.95 12.61 -6.30
C LEU A 25 -11.11 14.04 -6.89
N PRO A 26 -12.33 14.53 -7.17
CA PRO A 26 -13.66 13.97 -6.88
C PRO A 26 -14.10 12.84 -7.83
N TYR A 27 -15.04 12.01 -7.40
CA TYR A 27 -15.63 10.92 -8.19
C TYR A 27 -17.14 11.11 -8.45
N ASP A 28 -17.78 12.00 -7.69
CA ASP A 28 -19.21 12.32 -7.73
C ASP A 28 -19.57 13.39 -8.77
N VAL A 29 -18.58 14.12 -9.28
CA VAL A 29 -18.77 15.16 -10.31
C VAL A 29 -18.26 14.74 -11.68
N ASP A 30 -18.75 15.44 -12.71
CA ASP A 30 -18.21 15.33 -14.06
C ASP A 30 -16.73 15.76 -14.09
N SER A 31 -15.89 14.96 -14.74
CA SER A 31 -14.50 15.32 -14.99
C SER A 31 -13.98 14.59 -16.23
N THR A 32 -13.00 15.18 -16.91
CA THR A 32 -12.37 14.57 -18.08
C THR A 32 -11.87 13.16 -17.79
N LEU A 33 -11.19 12.93 -16.67
CA LEU A 33 -10.66 11.60 -16.31
C LEU A 33 -11.75 10.65 -15.79
N GLY A 34 -12.73 11.16 -15.04
CA GLY A 34 -13.86 10.36 -14.57
C GLY A 34 -14.75 9.85 -15.71
N ASN A 35 -14.88 10.62 -16.79
CA ASN A 35 -15.72 10.27 -17.92
C ASN A 35 -14.95 9.61 -19.08
N ARG A 36 -13.60 9.64 -19.08
CA ARG A 36 -12.75 9.20 -20.20
C ARG A 36 -13.03 7.78 -20.68
N TYR A 37 -13.25 6.87 -19.74
CA TYR A 37 -13.51 5.44 -20.01
C TYR A 37 -14.86 5.01 -19.42
N LEU A 38 -15.75 5.95 -19.18
CA LEU A 38 -16.99 5.68 -18.44
C LEU A 38 -17.91 4.70 -19.18
N GLU A 39 -18.00 4.78 -20.51
CA GLU A 39 -18.80 3.84 -21.32
C GLU A 39 -18.27 2.39 -21.18
N GLU A 40 -16.95 2.22 -21.24
CA GLU A 40 -16.31 0.91 -21.08
C GLU A 40 -16.53 0.34 -19.67
N VAL A 41 -16.41 1.20 -18.65
CA VAL A 41 -16.69 0.82 -17.27
C VAL A 41 -18.16 0.47 -17.07
N GLN A 42 -19.09 1.25 -17.62
CA GLN A 42 -20.53 1.00 -17.52
C GLN A 42 -20.94 -0.31 -18.19
N ALA A 43 -20.30 -0.66 -19.32
CA ALA A 43 -20.54 -1.94 -19.97
C ALA A 43 -20.12 -3.13 -19.09
N ARG A 44 -19.08 -2.98 -18.25
CA ARG A 44 -18.56 -4.03 -17.37
C ARG A 44 -19.17 -4.04 -15.96
N TYR A 45 -19.58 -2.88 -15.47
CA TYR A 45 -20.13 -2.67 -14.12
C TYR A 45 -21.42 -1.82 -14.19
N PRO A 46 -22.47 -2.31 -14.88
CA PRO A 46 -23.67 -1.52 -15.14
C PRO A 46 -24.43 -1.16 -13.85
N ASP A 47 -24.33 -2.02 -12.83
CA ASP A 47 -25.05 -1.85 -11.55
C ASP A 47 -24.25 -1.07 -10.50
N ALA A 48 -22.98 -0.73 -10.78
CA ALA A 48 -22.16 0.04 -9.86
C ALA A 48 -22.62 1.51 -9.80
N PRO A 49 -22.59 2.17 -8.63
CA PRO A 49 -22.86 3.61 -8.54
C PRO A 49 -21.93 4.43 -9.44
N LEU A 50 -22.41 5.58 -9.93
CA LEU A 50 -21.65 6.42 -10.86
C LEU A 50 -20.30 6.90 -10.25
N THR A 51 -20.25 7.09 -8.94
CA THR A 51 -19.02 7.36 -8.16
C THR A 51 -17.98 6.26 -8.35
N ILE A 52 -18.39 5.00 -8.18
CA ILE A 52 -17.54 3.82 -8.39
C ILE A 52 -17.16 3.66 -9.87
N GLN A 53 -18.08 3.92 -10.80
CA GLN A 53 -17.79 3.87 -12.23
C GLN A 53 -16.72 4.90 -12.62
N ARG A 54 -16.82 6.13 -12.12
CA ARG A 54 -15.81 7.18 -12.37
C ARG A 54 -14.47 6.87 -11.69
N TYR A 55 -14.48 6.31 -10.48
CA TYR A 55 -13.26 5.80 -9.84
C TYR A 55 -12.56 4.75 -10.72
N LYS A 56 -13.31 3.77 -11.23
CA LYS A 56 -12.77 2.73 -12.14
C LYS A 56 -12.28 3.32 -13.47
N SER A 57 -12.96 4.32 -14.03
CA SER A 57 -12.48 5.03 -15.23
C SER A 57 -11.12 5.69 -14.98
N LYS A 58 -10.95 6.35 -13.83
CA LYS A 58 -9.65 6.93 -13.47
C LYS A 58 -8.59 5.87 -13.18
N ALA A 59 -8.97 4.72 -12.62
CA ALA A 59 -8.07 3.59 -12.42
C ALA A 59 -7.56 3.03 -13.76
N MET A 60 -8.40 2.99 -14.80
CA MET A 60 -7.99 2.60 -16.15
C MET A 60 -7.00 3.59 -16.78
N GLU A 61 -7.15 4.89 -16.53
CA GLU A 61 -6.14 5.88 -16.95
C GLU A 61 -4.79 5.61 -16.30
N PHE A 62 -4.79 5.32 -14.99
CA PHE A 62 -3.57 4.97 -14.28
C PHE A 62 -2.95 3.66 -14.81
N ASP A 63 -3.75 2.62 -15.01
CA ASP A 63 -3.32 1.33 -15.56
C ASP A 63 -2.61 1.49 -16.92
N ARG A 64 -3.24 2.22 -17.86
CA ARG A 64 -2.63 2.56 -19.15
C ARG A 64 -1.36 3.41 -19.00
N SER A 65 -1.29 4.26 -17.99
CA SER A 65 -0.05 5.01 -17.74
C SER A 65 1.10 4.11 -17.28
N ILE A 66 0.81 3.03 -16.55
CA ILE A 66 1.83 2.03 -16.16
C ILE A 66 2.33 1.27 -17.39
N GLU A 67 1.46 0.95 -18.35
CA GLU A 67 1.88 0.39 -19.65
C GLU A 67 2.90 1.30 -20.34
N VAL A 68 2.66 2.62 -20.38
CA VAL A 68 3.62 3.59 -20.95
C VAL A 68 4.97 3.59 -20.20
N LEU A 69 4.95 3.47 -18.87
CA LEU A 69 6.18 3.38 -18.08
C LEU A 69 6.98 2.11 -18.43
N ILE A 70 6.30 0.96 -18.49
CA ILE A 70 6.92 -0.33 -18.80
C ILE A 70 7.48 -0.33 -20.22
N GLN A 71 6.68 0.11 -21.21
CA GLN A 71 7.12 0.18 -22.59
C GLN A 71 8.31 1.14 -22.77
N GLY A 72 8.30 2.30 -22.12
CA GLY A 72 9.42 3.24 -22.18
C GLY A 72 10.73 2.67 -21.62
N LEU A 73 10.64 1.87 -20.55
CA LEU A 73 11.80 1.14 -20.00
C LEU A 73 12.25 0.00 -20.91
N GLU A 74 11.32 -0.71 -21.55
CA GLU A 74 11.61 -1.78 -22.50
C GLU A 74 12.30 -1.25 -23.76
N ASP A 75 11.75 -0.19 -24.36
CA ASP A 75 12.28 0.46 -25.56
C ASP A 75 13.69 1.02 -25.34
N ALA A 76 14.00 1.48 -24.12
CA ALA A 76 15.32 1.92 -23.71
C ALA A 76 16.28 0.77 -23.34
N GLY A 77 15.81 -0.48 -23.33
CA GLY A 77 16.59 -1.65 -22.92
C GLY A 77 16.94 -1.68 -21.42
N LYS A 78 16.13 -1.03 -20.58
CA LYS A 78 16.38 -0.87 -19.14
C LYS A 78 15.43 -1.67 -18.24
N LEU A 79 14.34 -2.22 -18.78
CA LEU A 79 13.31 -2.91 -17.99
C LEU A 79 13.86 -4.08 -17.17
N GLU A 80 14.74 -4.90 -17.76
CA GLU A 80 15.33 -6.08 -17.08
C GLU A 80 16.25 -5.72 -15.90
N ASP A 81 16.91 -4.56 -15.95
CA ASP A 81 17.80 -4.05 -14.89
C ASP A 81 17.08 -3.05 -13.94
N THR A 82 15.76 -2.95 -14.03
CA THR A 82 14.95 -2.06 -13.21
C THR A 82 14.00 -2.86 -12.31
N VAL A 83 13.91 -2.47 -11.03
CA VAL A 83 12.87 -2.95 -10.11
C VAL A 83 11.78 -1.89 -10.02
N LEU A 84 10.54 -2.27 -10.38
CA LEU A 84 9.36 -1.42 -10.22
C LEU A 84 8.66 -1.76 -8.91
N VAL A 85 8.40 -0.75 -8.08
CA VAL A 85 7.65 -0.89 -6.83
C VAL A 85 6.39 -0.04 -6.94
N LEU A 86 5.23 -0.70 -6.94
CA LEU A 86 3.92 -0.07 -7.00
C LEU A 86 3.16 -0.32 -5.70
N TYR A 87 2.73 0.75 -5.05
CA TYR A 87 1.85 0.70 -3.89
C TYR A 87 0.95 1.95 -3.88
N PRO A 88 -0.29 1.86 -3.39
CA PRO A 88 -1.16 3.02 -3.22
C PRO A 88 -0.85 3.73 -1.90
N ASP A 89 -1.10 5.03 -1.89
CA ASP A 89 -0.97 5.90 -0.73
C ASP A 89 -2.13 5.72 0.26
N HIS A 90 -3.36 5.56 -0.23
CA HIS A 90 -4.55 5.35 0.59
C HIS A 90 -5.72 4.67 -0.17
N PHE A 91 -6.74 4.25 0.58
CA PHE A 91 -8.04 3.79 0.04
C PHE A 91 -8.84 4.95 -0.59
N PRO A 92 -9.89 4.73 -1.40
CA PRO A 92 -10.62 5.80 -2.08
C PRO A 92 -11.32 6.77 -1.10
N LEU A 93 -10.75 7.96 -0.92
CA LEU A 93 -11.32 9.01 -0.06
C LEU A 93 -12.51 9.70 -0.74
N LYS A 94 -13.43 10.22 0.07
CA LYS A 94 -14.68 10.86 -0.39
C LYS A 94 -15.52 9.94 -1.30
N THR A 95 -15.53 8.66 -0.96
CA THR A 95 -16.45 7.66 -1.50
C THR A 95 -17.17 7.03 -0.31
N GLU A 96 -18.46 6.77 -0.45
CA GLU A 96 -19.24 6.16 0.61
C GLU A 96 -18.70 4.77 0.93
N ILE A 97 -18.52 4.48 2.23
CA ILE A 97 -17.92 3.23 2.69
C ILE A 97 -18.74 2.02 2.20
N ASP A 98 -20.07 2.13 2.28
CA ASP A 98 -20.99 1.08 1.82
C ASP A 98 -20.83 0.81 0.32
N GLU A 99 -20.55 1.84 -0.50
CA GLU A 99 -20.28 1.66 -1.93
C GLU A 99 -18.96 0.93 -2.17
N ILE A 100 -17.91 1.26 -1.40
CA ILE A 100 -16.60 0.58 -1.48
C ILE A 100 -16.75 -0.90 -1.12
N ILE A 101 -17.47 -1.20 -0.03
CA ILE A 101 -17.72 -2.56 0.45
C ILE A 101 -18.53 -3.34 -0.59
N ALA A 102 -19.67 -2.78 -1.04
CA ALA A 102 -20.55 -3.44 -2.00
C ALA A 102 -19.89 -3.69 -3.37
N ASN A 103 -18.86 -2.92 -3.73
CA ASN A 103 -18.16 -3.02 -5.02
C ASN A 103 -16.75 -3.63 -4.91
N THR A 104 -16.44 -4.32 -3.80
CA THR A 104 -15.24 -5.15 -3.62
C THR A 104 -15.66 -6.60 -3.47
N SER A 105 -15.14 -7.50 -4.30
CA SER A 105 -15.54 -8.92 -4.31
C SER A 105 -14.44 -9.89 -3.87
N GLN A 106 -13.20 -9.42 -3.79
CA GLN A 106 -12.03 -10.27 -3.52
C GLN A 106 -11.87 -10.62 -2.04
N PHE A 107 -12.34 -9.75 -1.15
CA PHE A 107 -12.30 -9.93 0.30
C PHE A 107 -13.33 -9.00 0.98
N ASP A 108 -13.69 -9.32 2.23
CA ASP A 108 -14.65 -8.54 3.00
C ASP A 108 -14.01 -7.29 3.61
N ARG A 109 -14.28 -6.13 3.00
CA ARG A 109 -13.80 -4.83 3.49
C ARG A 109 -14.48 -4.35 4.78
N SER A 110 -15.58 -4.97 5.21
CA SER A 110 -16.26 -4.62 6.45
C SER A 110 -15.60 -5.25 7.68
N TYR A 111 -14.73 -6.23 7.47
CA TYR A 111 -14.04 -6.96 8.53
C TYR A 111 -12.81 -6.20 9.04
N GLY A 112 -12.77 -5.92 10.34
CA GLY A 112 -11.60 -5.32 11.00
C GLY A 112 -11.09 -4.07 10.28
N MET A 113 -9.83 -4.09 9.86
CA MET A 113 -9.17 -2.98 9.16
C MET A 113 -9.08 -3.19 7.63
N ASP A 114 -9.78 -4.18 7.07
CA ASP A 114 -9.69 -4.52 5.65
C ASP A 114 -10.26 -3.44 4.72
N LEU A 115 -11.01 -2.47 5.25
CA LEU A 115 -11.34 -1.24 4.52
C LEU A 115 -10.08 -0.55 3.98
N TYR A 116 -8.98 -0.57 4.74
CA TYR A 116 -7.70 0.06 4.38
C TYR A 116 -6.76 -0.88 3.61
N ARG A 117 -7.13 -2.16 3.44
CA ARG A 117 -6.29 -3.13 2.76
C ARG A 117 -6.09 -2.75 1.29
N SER A 118 -4.83 -2.78 0.88
CA SER A 118 -4.36 -2.42 -0.44
C SER A 118 -3.34 -3.44 -0.97
N MET A 119 -2.80 -3.22 -2.16
CA MET A 119 -1.80 -4.08 -2.78
C MET A 119 -0.43 -3.41 -2.80
N MET A 120 0.62 -4.22 -2.70
CA MET A 120 1.98 -3.83 -3.04
C MET A 120 2.49 -4.80 -4.09
N VAL A 121 3.04 -4.27 -5.17
CA VAL A 121 3.61 -5.05 -6.27
C VAL A 121 5.08 -4.67 -6.41
N ILE A 122 5.96 -5.66 -6.32
CA ILE A 122 7.39 -5.53 -6.66
C ILE A 122 7.58 -6.35 -7.93
N TYR A 123 8.00 -5.68 -9.01
CA TYR A 123 8.07 -6.25 -10.34
C TYR A 123 9.46 -6.11 -10.95
N ASN A 124 9.93 -7.20 -11.54
CA ASN A 124 11.05 -7.25 -12.47
C ASN A 124 10.80 -8.44 -13.42
N PRO A 125 10.99 -8.29 -14.74
CA PRO A 125 10.62 -9.32 -15.72
C PRO A 125 11.46 -10.61 -15.61
N LEU A 126 12.63 -10.56 -14.96
CA LEU A 126 13.52 -11.71 -14.82
C LEU A 126 13.20 -12.59 -13.58
N LEU A 127 12.32 -12.12 -12.70
CA LEU A 127 11.99 -12.82 -11.45
C LEU A 127 10.69 -13.61 -11.58
N GLU A 128 10.67 -14.80 -10.98
CA GLU A 128 9.43 -15.56 -10.83
C GLU A 128 8.53 -14.90 -9.78
N GLY A 129 7.29 -14.61 -10.16
CA GLY A 129 6.31 -14.00 -9.28
C GLY A 129 5.87 -14.94 -8.16
N ARG A 130 5.68 -14.39 -6.95
CA ARG A 130 5.06 -15.10 -5.83
C ARG A 130 4.12 -14.18 -5.07
N THR A 131 3.07 -14.76 -4.49
CA THR A 131 2.19 -14.05 -3.56
C THR A 131 2.74 -14.17 -2.14
N ILE A 132 2.87 -13.03 -1.45
CA ILE A 132 3.17 -12.98 -0.02
C ILE A 132 1.88 -12.59 0.69
N SER A 133 1.38 -13.49 1.56
CA SER A 133 0.10 -13.32 2.25
C SER A 133 0.26 -12.79 3.69
N THR A 134 1.47 -12.43 4.11
CA THR A 134 1.68 -11.80 5.43
C THR A 134 1.07 -10.40 5.47
N VAL A 135 0.82 -9.89 6.68
CA VAL A 135 0.37 -8.51 6.87
C VAL A 135 1.55 -7.56 6.68
N ALA A 136 1.34 -6.47 5.95
CA ALA A 136 2.38 -5.49 5.68
C ALA A 136 1.76 -4.10 5.51
N SER A 137 2.61 -3.09 5.71
CA SER A 137 2.29 -1.68 5.66
C SER A 137 3.30 -0.94 4.79
N THR A 138 3.04 0.35 4.53
CA THR A 138 4.00 1.21 3.82
C THR A 138 5.30 1.43 4.60
N PHE A 139 5.35 1.14 5.91
CA PHE A 139 6.60 1.20 6.69
C PHE A 139 7.59 0.10 6.28
N ASP A 140 7.08 -1.02 5.77
CA ASP A 140 7.84 -2.22 5.43
C ASP A 140 8.53 -2.10 4.06
N LEU A 141 8.18 -1.07 3.28
CA LEU A 141 8.79 -0.80 1.96
C LEU A 141 10.31 -0.61 2.05
N LEU A 142 10.78 0.29 2.93
CA LEU A 142 12.20 0.61 3.04
C LEU A 142 13.06 -0.62 3.40
N PRO A 143 12.80 -1.35 4.50
CA PRO A 143 13.57 -2.56 4.83
C PRO A 143 13.52 -3.60 3.71
N THR A 144 12.33 -3.84 3.14
CA THR A 144 12.16 -4.82 2.05
C THR A 144 13.00 -4.48 0.83
N ILE A 145 12.92 -3.24 0.35
CA ILE A 145 13.64 -2.81 -0.86
C ILE A 145 15.15 -2.73 -0.60
N THR A 146 15.57 -2.28 0.59
CA THR A 146 17.01 -2.28 0.93
C THR A 146 17.58 -3.69 0.99
N ASN A 147 16.86 -4.66 1.56
CA ASN A 147 17.27 -6.05 1.55
C ASN A 147 17.33 -6.61 0.11
N LEU A 148 16.27 -6.39 -0.68
CA LEU A 148 16.18 -6.87 -2.07
C LEU A 148 17.35 -6.37 -2.93
N LEU A 149 17.76 -5.12 -2.75
CA LEU A 149 18.85 -4.49 -3.50
C LEU A 149 20.24 -4.69 -2.87
N GLY A 150 20.33 -5.41 -1.74
CA GLY A 150 21.59 -5.60 -1.01
C GLY A 150 22.18 -4.29 -0.44
N ILE A 151 21.34 -3.28 -0.21
CA ILE A 151 21.74 -1.99 0.34
C ILE A 151 21.86 -2.14 1.86
N LYS A 152 23.05 -1.82 2.38
CA LYS A 152 23.28 -1.83 3.83
C LYS A 152 22.42 -0.79 4.54
N SER A 153 21.52 -1.25 5.40
CA SER A 153 20.64 -0.42 6.23
C SER A 153 20.80 -0.73 7.73
N ASP A 154 20.45 0.21 8.60
CA ASP A 154 20.40 0.01 10.06
C ASP A 154 18.93 -0.18 10.46
N PRO A 155 18.48 -1.41 10.78
CA PRO A 155 17.06 -1.68 11.05
C PRO A 155 16.51 -0.97 12.29
N ARG A 156 17.37 -0.38 13.12
CA ARG A 156 16.96 0.43 14.27
C ARG A 156 16.46 1.83 13.89
N LEU A 157 16.54 2.20 12.61
CA LEU A 157 16.20 3.55 12.13
C LEU A 157 14.81 3.69 11.53
N TYR A 158 14.10 2.59 11.35
CA TYR A 158 12.75 2.57 10.80
C TYR A 158 11.91 1.55 11.57
N PHE A 159 10.59 1.75 11.53
CA PHE A 159 9.63 0.94 12.29
C PHE A 159 9.17 -0.32 11.55
N GLY A 160 9.30 -0.31 10.21
CA GLY A 160 8.91 -1.43 9.38
C GLY A 160 9.91 -2.58 9.43
N GLN A 161 9.48 -3.71 8.89
CA GLN A 161 10.22 -4.96 8.83
C GLN A 161 10.30 -5.44 7.37
N ASP A 162 11.32 -6.24 7.08
CA ASP A 162 11.43 -6.85 5.74
C ASP A 162 10.35 -7.94 5.59
N ILE A 163 9.47 -7.80 4.59
CA ILE A 163 8.38 -8.77 4.34
C ILE A 163 8.90 -10.17 3.98
N PHE A 164 10.17 -10.29 3.59
CA PHE A 164 10.80 -11.56 3.24
C PHE A 164 11.44 -12.26 4.45
N ASP A 165 11.54 -11.59 5.60
CA ASP A 165 12.07 -12.18 6.82
C ASP A 165 11.04 -13.14 7.45
N PRO A 166 11.32 -14.45 7.52
CA PRO A 166 10.40 -15.42 8.10
C PRO A 166 10.33 -15.34 9.63
N GLU A 167 11.31 -14.70 10.28
CA GLU A 167 11.37 -14.54 11.74
C GLU A 167 10.80 -13.19 12.21
N ALA A 168 10.42 -12.33 11.26
CA ALA A 168 9.82 -11.04 11.54
C ALA A 168 8.41 -11.18 12.15
N ASP A 169 8.18 -10.43 13.23
CA ASP A 169 6.89 -10.27 13.87
C ASP A 169 6.07 -9.22 13.10
N HIS A 170 5.53 -9.66 11.96
CA HIS A 170 4.77 -8.86 11.02
C HIS A 170 3.50 -8.31 11.67
N MET A 171 3.38 -6.98 11.74
CA MET A 171 2.16 -6.32 12.19
C MET A 171 1.95 -4.99 11.49
N VAL A 172 0.68 -4.60 11.36
CA VAL A 172 0.26 -3.29 10.86
C VAL A 172 -0.36 -2.49 11.98
N TYR A 173 0.04 -1.23 12.12
CA TYR A 173 -0.37 -0.34 13.21
C TYR A 173 -1.21 0.83 12.67
N PHE A 174 -2.23 1.23 13.41
CA PHE A 174 -3.12 2.35 13.07
C PHE A 174 -3.08 3.45 14.13
N ALA A 175 -3.21 4.71 13.70
CA ALA A 175 -3.14 5.89 14.57
C ALA A 175 -4.18 5.94 15.69
N ASN A 176 -5.27 5.18 15.54
CA ASN A 176 -6.32 5.05 16.55
C ASN A 176 -6.02 3.94 17.59
N GLY A 177 -4.85 3.31 17.54
CA GLY A 177 -4.44 2.22 18.44
C GLY A 177 -4.84 0.83 17.97
N ASN A 178 -5.57 0.70 16.86
CA ASN A 178 -5.83 -0.61 16.27
C ASN A 178 -4.54 -1.20 15.69
N TRP A 179 -4.48 -2.52 15.62
CA TRP A 179 -3.41 -3.23 14.93
C TRP A 179 -3.93 -4.51 14.27
N VAL A 180 -3.21 -4.97 13.26
CA VAL A 180 -3.49 -6.21 12.53
C VAL A 180 -2.24 -7.08 12.61
N HIS A 181 -2.46 -8.35 12.90
CA HIS A 181 -1.47 -9.42 13.00
C HIS A 181 -1.88 -10.55 12.04
N PRO A 182 -0.98 -11.44 11.58
CA PRO A 182 -1.35 -12.58 10.72
C PRO A 182 -2.41 -13.53 11.28
N LEU A 183 -2.77 -13.38 12.55
CA LEU A 183 -3.76 -14.21 13.25
C LEU A 183 -5.13 -13.54 13.38
N GLY A 184 -5.23 -12.22 13.13
CA GLY A 184 -6.43 -11.43 13.37
C GLY A 184 -6.13 -9.95 13.63
N TYR A 185 -7.13 -9.20 14.09
CA TYR A 185 -6.97 -7.78 14.39
C TYR A 185 -7.37 -7.45 15.84
N TYR A 186 -6.86 -6.34 16.35
CA TYR A 186 -7.26 -5.78 17.62
C TYR A 186 -8.00 -4.47 17.44
N SER A 187 -9.13 -4.33 18.15
CA SER A 187 -9.91 -3.09 18.22
C SER A 187 -9.59 -2.39 19.53
N ALA A 188 -8.92 -1.25 19.47
CA ALA A 188 -8.65 -0.42 20.64
C ALA A 188 -9.95 0.17 21.23
N ALA A 189 -10.96 0.41 20.38
CA ALA A 189 -12.26 0.88 20.83
C ALA A 189 -13.01 -0.16 21.68
N GLU A 190 -12.89 -1.45 21.32
CA GLU A 190 -13.55 -2.55 22.05
C GLU A 190 -12.65 -3.17 23.12
N GLY A 191 -11.34 -2.91 23.07
CA GLY A 191 -10.36 -3.48 23.98
C GLY A 191 -10.18 -4.99 23.79
N ASN A 192 -10.37 -5.52 22.58
CA ASN A 192 -10.38 -6.96 22.32
C ASN A 192 -9.67 -7.35 21.02
N PHE A 193 -9.11 -8.55 21.00
CA PHE A 193 -8.56 -9.21 19.82
C PHE A 193 -9.63 -10.07 19.14
N PHE A 194 -9.70 -9.98 17.82
CA PHE A 194 -10.63 -10.67 16.95
C PHE A 194 -9.83 -11.56 16.00
N PRO A 195 -9.85 -12.88 16.19
CA PRO A 195 -9.09 -13.78 15.35
C PRO A 195 -9.74 -13.97 13.97
N ASP A 196 -8.91 -14.14 12.94
CA ASP A 196 -9.36 -14.47 11.57
C ASP A 196 -9.89 -15.90 11.46
N ASP A 197 -9.28 -16.83 12.20
CA ASP A 197 -9.73 -18.22 12.38
C ASP A 197 -10.03 -18.44 13.87
N PRO A 198 -11.16 -19.07 14.26
CA PRO A 198 -11.46 -19.34 15.67
C PRO A 198 -10.39 -20.10 16.47
N GLN A 199 -9.44 -20.78 15.82
CA GLN A 199 -8.31 -21.46 16.44
C GLN A 199 -7.12 -20.52 16.71
N ASN A 200 -7.06 -19.38 16.05
CA ASN A 200 -6.04 -18.37 16.29
C ASN A 200 -6.23 -17.77 17.68
N THR A 201 -5.16 -17.74 18.45
CA THR A 201 -5.19 -17.18 19.81
C THR A 201 -3.92 -16.36 20.04
N LEU A 202 -4.08 -15.30 20.83
CA LEU A 202 -2.99 -14.57 21.46
C LEU A 202 -3.27 -14.57 22.95
N SER A 203 -2.24 -14.77 23.75
CA SER A 203 -2.30 -14.62 25.20
C SER A 203 -2.54 -13.15 25.58
N GLU A 204 -3.03 -12.94 26.81
CA GLU A 204 -3.21 -11.59 27.35
C GLU A 204 -1.88 -10.82 27.41
N ASP A 205 -0.78 -11.49 27.76
CA ASP A 205 0.56 -10.89 27.78
C ASP A 205 1.03 -10.45 26.39
N GLU A 206 0.75 -11.24 25.34
CA GLU A 206 1.05 -10.87 23.95
C GLU A 206 0.23 -9.65 23.51
N ILE A 207 -1.07 -9.61 23.81
CA ILE A 207 -1.93 -8.47 23.47
C ILE A 207 -1.45 -7.20 24.19
N ILE A 208 -1.09 -7.29 25.47
CA ILE A 208 -0.53 -6.17 26.24
C ILE A 208 0.78 -5.69 25.61
N ALA A 209 1.66 -6.62 25.24
CA ALA A 209 2.93 -6.29 24.59
C ALA A 209 2.71 -5.58 23.24
N TYR A 210 1.78 -6.05 22.42
CA TYR A 210 1.44 -5.41 21.14
C TYR A 210 0.84 -4.02 21.34
N ASN A 211 -0.08 -3.85 22.28
CA ASN A 211 -0.63 -2.54 22.62
C ASN A 211 0.46 -1.55 23.06
N GLN A 212 1.42 -2.02 23.86
CA GLN A 212 2.56 -1.20 24.27
C GLN A 212 3.47 -0.86 23.09
N LYS A 213 3.76 -1.83 22.21
CA LYS A 213 4.55 -1.63 20.98
C LYS A 213 3.92 -0.54 20.09
N VAL A 214 2.61 -0.60 19.86
CA VAL A 214 1.86 0.40 19.09
C VAL A 214 2.05 1.79 19.71
N LYS A 215 1.83 1.92 21.02
CA LYS A 215 1.98 3.18 21.75
C LYS A 215 3.42 3.72 21.64
N ASP A 216 4.41 2.87 21.86
CA ASP A 216 5.82 3.26 21.80
C ASP A 216 6.21 3.73 20.39
N TYR A 217 5.68 3.09 19.33
CA TYR A 217 5.92 3.51 17.96
C TYR A 217 5.41 4.94 17.71
N PHE A 218 4.20 5.26 18.18
CA PHE A 218 3.66 6.62 18.07
C PHE A 218 4.47 7.64 18.88
N ASP A 219 4.81 7.30 20.13
CA ASP A 219 5.57 8.19 21.00
C ASP A 219 6.97 8.46 20.43
N VAL A 220 7.70 7.40 20.01
CA VAL A 220 9.03 7.54 19.42
C VAL A 220 8.97 8.29 18.10
N SER A 221 8.01 7.99 17.22
CA SER A 221 7.83 8.71 15.95
C SER A 221 7.61 10.21 16.19
N HIS A 222 6.73 10.56 17.14
CA HIS A 222 6.51 11.94 17.52
C HIS A 222 7.77 12.59 18.12
N GLN A 223 8.50 11.89 19.00
CA GLN A 223 9.74 12.39 19.58
C GLN A 223 10.84 12.61 18.52
N ILE A 224 10.99 11.72 17.55
CA ILE A 224 11.94 11.88 16.44
C ILE A 224 11.68 13.21 15.72
N LEU A 225 10.42 13.52 15.43
CA LEU A 225 10.01 14.74 14.75
C LEU A 225 10.24 16.00 15.60
N ILE A 226 9.72 16.04 16.83
CA ILE A 226 9.75 17.27 17.64
C ILE A 226 11.13 17.57 18.23
N SER A 227 11.97 16.56 18.41
CA SER A 227 13.31 16.71 18.97
C SER A 227 14.39 16.93 17.92
N ASP A 228 14.03 16.84 16.64
CA ASP A 228 14.96 16.81 15.51
C ASP A 228 16.07 15.77 15.76
N TYR A 229 15.66 14.53 16.07
CA TYR A 229 16.57 13.49 16.58
C TYR A 229 17.76 13.24 15.65
N PHE A 230 17.52 13.26 14.34
CA PHE A 230 18.53 12.94 13.33
C PHE A 230 19.58 14.04 13.14
N SER A 231 19.32 15.30 13.52
CA SER A 231 20.36 16.34 13.48
C SER A 231 21.43 16.18 14.56
N LYS A 232 21.17 15.31 15.55
CA LYS A 232 22.05 15.07 16.71
C LYS A 232 22.86 13.78 16.59
N ARG A 233 22.66 12.98 15.54
CA ARG A 233 23.34 11.68 15.33
C ARG A 233 24.61 11.80 14.50
#